data_AF-A0A3E0C2E0-F1
#
_entry.id   AF-A0A3E0C2E0-F1
#
_cell.length_a   1.000
_cell.length_b   1.000
_cell.length_c   1.000
_cell.angle_alpha   90.00
_cell.angle_beta   90.00
_cell.angle_gamma   90.00
#
_symmetry.space_group_name_H-M   'P 1'
#
loop_
_entity.id
_entity.type
_entity.pdbx_description
1 polymer ?
#
loop_
_entity_poly.entity_id
_entity_poly.type
_entity_poly.pdbx_seq_one_letter_code
_entity_poly.pdbx_strand_id
1 'polypeptide(L)'
;MLSAGVKDPDVFTLFFPSSLLSALDPLKEGLPGTLEVAQSRMREQLKSNLHDSTIKVTKRLGRRILPPHILLIALTPAGEWARARATWKDAVHRFSGSHRVTPETVERTIASWERRIPREGITRVHPNELERLVDLALKSPAVVLGRALSRHWSQTFSDELIKSKTWSGIRSERYRAGRGKAATLELLSLSVTTAIG
;
A
#
# COMPACT_ATOMS: atom_id res chain seq x y z
N MET A 1 -9.57 19.58 2.12
CA MET A 1 -10.65 18.57 2.13
C MET A 1 -10.51 17.73 0.87
N LEU A 2 -10.12 16.46 0.97
CA LEU A 2 -10.11 15.56 -0.18
C LEU A 2 -11.55 15.07 -0.39
N SER A 3 -12.22 15.58 -1.43
CA SER A 3 -13.42 14.96 -1.99
C SER A 3 -13.00 13.69 -2.75
N ALA A 4 -12.47 12.71 -2.01
CA ALA A 4 -11.93 11.47 -2.54
C ALA A 4 -13.09 10.54 -2.96
N GLY A 5 -13.61 10.77 -4.17
CA GLY A 5 -14.46 9.79 -4.81
C GLY A 5 -13.62 8.58 -5.24
N VAL A 6 -14.23 7.40 -5.26
CA VAL A 6 -13.69 6.15 -5.83
C VAL A 6 -13.10 6.27 -7.24
N LYS A 7 -13.52 7.31 -7.96
CA LYS A 7 -13.06 7.63 -9.30
C LYS A 7 -11.70 8.32 -9.32
N ASP A 8 -11.16 8.69 -8.16
CA ASP A 8 -9.88 9.37 -8.04
C ASP A 8 -8.73 8.35 -8.05
N PRO A 9 -7.99 8.22 -9.17
CA PRO A 9 -6.87 7.29 -9.26
C PRO A 9 -5.72 7.67 -8.33
N ASP A 10 -5.64 8.91 -7.86
CA ASP A 10 -4.51 9.39 -7.04
C ASP A 10 -4.63 8.88 -5.60
N VAL A 11 -5.86 8.86 -5.06
CA VAL A 11 -6.13 8.28 -3.73
C VAL A 11 -5.85 6.78 -3.74
N PHE A 12 -6.31 6.07 -4.78
CA PHE A 12 -5.97 4.65 -4.94
C PHE A 12 -4.45 4.46 -5.00
N THR A 13 -3.76 5.25 -5.83
CA THR A 13 -2.30 5.15 -6.01
C THR A 13 -1.54 5.36 -4.70
N LEU A 14 -1.93 6.35 -3.88
CA LEU A 14 -1.25 6.64 -2.61
C LEU A 14 -1.51 5.60 -1.52
N PHE A 15 -2.69 5.00 -1.50
CA PHE A 15 -3.07 4.05 -0.45
C PHE A 15 -3.00 2.58 -0.88
N PHE A 16 -2.49 2.30 -2.08
CA PHE A 16 -2.30 0.94 -2.56
C PHE A 16 -1.13 0.26 -1.81
N PRO A 17 -1.36 -0.86 -1.09
CA PRO A 17 -0.32 -1.54 -0.32
C PRO A 17 0.53 -2.45 -1.24
N SER A 18 1.46 -1.86 -1.98
CA SER A 18 2.34 -2.62 -2.87
C SER A 18 3.42 -3.36 -2.09
N SER A 19 3.41 -4.69 -2.15
CA SER A 19 4.47 -5.56 -1.62
C SER A 19 5.82 -5.29 -2.28
N LEU A 20 5.83 -5.18 -3.61
CA LEU A 20 7.01 -4.82 -4.42
C LEU A 20 7.70 -3.54 -3.93
N LEU A 21 6.94 -2.47 -3.71
CA LEU A 21 7.51 -1.18 -3.29
C LEU A 21 7.84 -1.15 -1.79
N SER A 22 7.12 -1.91 -0.97
CA SER A 22 7.36 -2.00 0.47
C SER A 22 8.62 -2.81 0.80
N ALA A 23 9.02 -3.74 -0.07
CA ALA A 23 10.24 -4.52 0.05
C ALA A 23 11.53 -3.73 -0.21
N LEU A 24 11.42 -2.57 -0.86
CA LEU A 24 12.56 -1.66 -1.07
C LEU A 24 12.92 -0.96 0.24
N ASP A 25 14.19 -0.62 0.44
CA ASP A 25 14.63 0.09 1.64
C ASP A 25 15.68 1.19 1.33
N PRO A 26 15.33 2.49 1.44
CA PRO A 26 16.28 3.57 1.20
C PRO A 26 17.39 3.66 2.26
N LEU A 27 17.19 3.00 3.42
CA LEU A 27 18.09 3.00 4.57
C LEU A 27 19.01 1.77 4.64
N LYS A 28 18.90 0.83 3.68
CA LYS A 28 19.67 -0.43 3.67
C LYS A 28 21.18 -0.21 3.75
N GLU A 29 21.65 0.88 3.16
CA GLU A 29 23.07 1.30 3.12
C GLU A 29 23.33 2.51 4.06
N GLY A 30 22.57 2.61 5.15
CA GLY A 30 22.62 3.75 6.08
C GLY A 30 21.72 4.91 5.67
N LEU A 31 21.74 6.00 6.44
CA LEU A 31 20.89 7.17 6.22
C LEU A 31 21.30 7.90 4.92
N PRO A 32 20.39 8.07 3.94
CA PRO A 32 20.67 8.87 2.76
C PRO A 32 20.77 10.34 3.17
N GLY A 33 21.89 10.99 2.88
CA GLY A 33 22.11 12.41 3.23
C GLY A 33 21.18 13.39 2.52
N THR A 34 20.55 13.00 1.41
CA THR A 34 19.55 13.80 0.68
C THR A 34 18.42 12.93 0.10
N LEU A 35 17.33 13.57 -0.33
CA LEU A 35 16.21 12.88 -0.99
C LEU A 35 16.63 12.26 -2.33
N GLU A 36 17.51 12.92 -3.08
CA GLU A 36 18.03 12.44 -4.37
C GLU A 36 18.83 11.15 -4.19
N VAL A 37 19.63 11.07 -3.13
CA VAL A 37 20.36 9.84 -2.75
C VAL A 37 19.37 8.72 -2.41
N ALA A 38 18.33 9.03 -1.63
CA ALA A 38 17.28 8.06 -1.33
C ALA A 38 16.58 7.56 -2.60
N GLN A 39 16.19 8.46 -3.51
CA GLN A 39 15.59 8.11 -4.80
C GLN A 39 16.52 7.26 -5.66
N SER A 40 17.83 7.56 -5.69
CA SER A 40 18.79 6.75 -6.45
C SER A 40 18.89 5.32 -5.94
N ARG A 41 19.03 5.14 -4.63
CA ARG A 41 19.04 3.82 -4.00
C ARG A 41 17.77 3.04 -4.29
N MET A 42 16.62 3.69 -4.16
CA MET A 42 15.32 3.09 -4.45
C MET A 42 15.19 2.68 -5.92
N ARG A 43 15.69 3.50 -6.84
CA ARG A 43 15.71 3.22 -8.29
C ARG A 43 16.56 2.00 -8.61
N GLU A 44 17.74 1.88 -8.01
CA GLU A 44 18.64 0.74 -8.19
C GLU A 44 18.02 -0.56 -7.66
N GLN A 45 17.48 -0.52 -6.44
CA GLN A 45 16.79 -1.68 -5.85
C GLN A 45 15.56 -2.09 -6.68
N LEU A 46 14.74 -1.13 -7.12
CA LEU A 46 13.57 -1.43 -7.94
C LEU A 46 13.96 -2.00 -9.31
N LYS A 47 15.04 -1.49 -9.93
CA LYS A 47 15.57 -2.08 -11.17
C LYS A 47 16.01 -3.53 -10.96
N SER A 48 16.69 -3.83 -9.85
CA SER A 48 17.09 -5.19 -9.50
C SER A 48 15.86 -6.09 -9.34
N ASN A 49 14.89 -5.70 -8.52
CA ASN A 49 13.69 -6.50 -8.27
C ASN A 49 12.87 -6.75 -9.55
N LEU A 50 12.76 -5.74 -10.43
CA LEU A 50 12.10 -5.89 -11.73
C LEU A 50 12.87 -6.86 -12.63
N HIS A 51 14.19 -6.77 -12.67
CA HIS A 51 15.03 -7.68 -13.43
C HIS A 51 14.88 -9.13 -12.97
N ASP A 52 14.88 -9.36 -11.66
CA ASP A 52 14.68 -10.69 -11.05
C ASP A 52 13.29 -11.25 -11.38
N SER A 53 12.30 -10.37 -11.58
CA SER A 53 10.96 -10.71 -12.05
C SER A 53 10.86 -10.83 -13.58
N THR A 54 11.98 -10.85 -14.31
CA THR A 54 12.06 -10.91 -15.78
C THR A 54 11.48 -9.67 -16.48
N ILE A 55 11.33 -8.54 -15.78
CA ILE A 55 10.81 -7.27 -16.31
C ILE A 55 11.98 -6.34 -16.65
N LYS A 56 12.05 -5.91 -17.92
CA LYS A 56 13.14 -5.06 -18.41
C LYS A 56 12.78 -3.59 -18.40
N VAL A 57 13.68 -2.73 -17.92
CA VAL A 57 13.51 -1.27 -18.06
C VAL A 57 14.02 -0.81 -19.43
N THR A 58 13.15 -0.25 -20.28
CA THR A 58 13.53 0.18 -21.64
C THR A 58 12.67 1.33 -22.16
N LYS A 59 13.27 2.20 -22.99
CA LYS A 59 12.55 3.28 -23.68
C LYS A 59 11.62 2.77 -24.78
N ARG A 60 11.90 1.58 -25.34
CA ARG A 60 11.12 0.98 -26.44
C ARG A 60 10.00 0.09 -25.89
N LEU A 61 8.81 0.67 -25.76
CA LEU A 61 7.60 -0.06 -25.41
C LEU A 61 6.80 -0.42 -26.66
N GLY A 62 6.21 -1.63 -26.68
CA GLY A 62 5.16 -2.00 -27.63
C GLY A 62 3.76 -1.51 -27.20
N ARG A 63 3.69 -0.74 -26.11
CA ARG A 63 2.47 -0.22 -25.49
C ARG A 63 2.64 1.25 -25.10
N ARG A 64 1.53 1.92 -24.81
CA ARG A 64 1.56 3.26 -24.19
C ARG A 64 2.10 3.18 -22.76
N ILE A 65 2.67 4.30 -22.30
CA ILE A 65 3.02 4.50 -20.90
C ILE A 65 1.75 4.40 -20.06
N LEU A 66 1.80 3.59 -19.02
CA LEU A 66 0.71 3.37 -18.10
C LEU A 66 0.78 4.36 -16.92
N PRO A 67 -0.38 4.79 -16.41
CA PRO A 67 -0.44 5.57 -15.18
C PRO A 67 -0.11 4.69 -13.96
N PRO A 68 0.31 5.29 -12.83
CA PRO A 68 0.84 4.53 -11.69
C PRO A 68 -0.12 3.50 -11.11
N HIS A 69 -1.40 3.83 -10.90
CA HIS A 69 -2.38 2.87 -10.39
C HIS A 69 -2.48 1.60 -11.24
N ILE A 70 -2.32 1.71 -12.56
CA ILE A 70 -2.36 0.55 -13.46
C ILE A 70 -1.07 -0.25 -13.38
N LEU A 71 0.09 0.43 -13.28
CA LEU A 71 1.37 -0.25 -13.07
C LEU A 71 1.39 -1.01 -11.75
N LEU A 72 0.89 -0.40 -10.67
CA LEU A 72 0.79 -1.04 -9.37
C LEU A 72 -0.06 -2.32 -9.43
N ILE A 73 -1.24 -2.25 -10.06
CA ILE A 73 -2.09 -3.43 -10.26
C ILE A 73 -1.36 -4.48 -11.10
N ALA A 74 -0.78 -4.09 -12.23
CA ALA A 74 -0.17 -5.01 -13.18
C ALA A 74 1.10 -5.69 -12.66
N LEU A 75 1.83 -5.05 -11.75
CA LEU A 75 3.03 -5.59 -11.11
C LEU A 75 2.72 -6.36 -9.82
N THR A 76 1.46 -6.37 -9.37
CA THR A 76 1.06 -7.12 -8.17
C THR A 76 0.72 -8.56 -8.55
N PRO A 77 1.25 -9.57 -7.82
CA PRO A 77 0.87 -10.96 -8.03
C PRO A 77 -0.66 -11.15 -7.99
N ALA A 78 -1.21 -11.98 -8.86
CA ALA A 78 -2.67 -12.11 -9.03
C ALA A 78 -3.42 -12.43 -7.72
N GLY A 79 -2.84 -13.30 -6.86
CA GLY A 79 -3.41 -13.63 -5.56
C GLY A 79 -3.41 -12.46 -4.57
N GLU A 80 -2.35 -11.65 -4.56
CA GLU A 80 -2.27 -10.44 -3.73
C GLU A 80 -3.24 -9.36 -4.23
N TRP A 81 -3.33 -9.20 -5.54
CA TRP A 81 -4.23 -8.24 -6.15
C TRP A 81 -5.70 -8.57 -5.88
N ALA A 82 -6.10 -9.85 -5.98
CA ALA A 82 -7.46 -10.27 -5.67
C ALA A 82 -7.87 -9.89 -4.24
N ARG A 83 -6.95 -10.08 -3.27
CA ARG A 83 -7.16 -9.67 -1.87
C ARG A 83 -7.23 -8.15 -1.74
N ALA A 84 -6.27 -7.43 -2.32
CA ALA A 84 -6.23 -5.97 -2.27
C ALA A 84 -7.49 -5.33 -2.88
N ARG A 85 -7.97 -5.86 -4.01
CA ARG A 85 -9.23 -5.44 -4.65
C ARG A 85 -10.42 -5.63 -3.71
N ALA A 86 -10.54 -6.79 -3.06
CA ALA A 86 -11.62 -7.06 -2.13
C ALA A 86 -11.59 -6.10 -0.93
N THR A 87 -10.41 -5.89 -0.33
CA THR A 87 -10.22 -4.95 0.78
C THR A 87 -10.54 -3.51 0.37
N TRP A 88 -10.12 -3.08 -0.82
CA TRP A 88 -10.43 -1.74 -1.31
C TRP A 88 -11.94 -1.52 -1.49
N LYS A 89 -12.64 -2.50 -2.06
CA LYS A 89 -14.11 -2.44 -2.20
C LYS A 89 -14.81 -2.31 -0.86
N ASP A 90 -14.41 -3.14 0.11
CA ASP A 90 -14.98 -3.12 1.46
C ASP A 90 -14.68 -1.79 2.19
N ALA A 91 -13.43 -1.30 2.13
CA ALA A 91 -13.04 -0.03 2.71
C ALA A 91 -13.87 1.13 2.13
N VAL A 92 -13.95 1.22 0.81
CA VAL A 92 -14.77 2.24 0.16
C VAL A 92 -16.23 2.14 0.58
N HIS A 93 -16.82 0.95 0.59
CA HIS A 93 -18.21 0.76 0.98
C HIS A 93 -18.46 1.21 2.42
N ARG A 94 -17.56 0.88 3.34
CA ARG A 94 -17.66 1.26 4.76
C ARG A 94 -17.47 2.76 5.00
N PHE A 95 -16.59 3.40 4.24
CA PHE A 95 -16.16 4.78 4.51
C PHE A 95 -16.76 5.83 3.58
N SER A 96 -17.44 5.45 2.49
CA SER A 96 -18.00 6.40 1.53
C SER A 96 -19.11 7.26 2.12
N GLY A 97 -19.82 6.80 3.16
CA GLY A 97 -20.86 7.53 3.89
C GLY A 97 -21.99 8.12 3.02
N SER A 98 -21.99 7.80 1.73
CA SER A 98 -22.72 8.48 0.67
C SER A 98 -23.31 7.42 -0.25
N HIS A 99 -24.63 7.46 -0.40
CA HIS A 99 -25.42 6.58 -1.27
C HIS A 99 -25.00 6.64 -2.76
N ARG A 100 -24.10 7.55 -3.14
CA ARG A 100 -23.60 7.71 -4.53
C ARG A 100 -22.46 6.78 -4.91
N VAL A 101 -21.83 6.13 -3.93
CA VAL A 101 -20.68 5.25 -4.17
C VAL A 101 -21.05 3.84 -3.73
N THR A 102 -21.51 3.05 -4.70
CA THR A 102 -21.86 1.65 -4.47
C THR A 102 -20.66 0.73 -4.76
N PRO A 103 -20.63 -0.49 -4.18
CA PRO A 103 -19.61 -1.49 -4.49
C PRO A 103 -19.46 -1.78 -5.99
N GLU A 104 -20.58 -1.73 -6.74
CA GLU A 104 -20.59 -1.93 -8.19
C GLU A 104 -19.90 -0.80 -8.94
N THR A 105 -19.99 0.44 -8.43
CA THR A 105 -19.29 1.60 -9.01
C THR A 105 -17.78 1.49 -8.83
N VAL A 106 -17.33 0.99 -7.67
CA VAL A 106 -15.92 0.66 -7.40
C VAL A 106 -15.45 -0.43 -8.34
N GLU A 107 -16.21 -1.51 -8.41
CA GLU A 107 -15.92 -2.67 -9.24
C GLU A 107 -15.76 -2.27 -10.71
N ARG A 108 -16.70 -1.47 -11.24
CA ARG A 108 -16.64 -0.99 -12.62
C ARG A 108 -15.42 -0.10 -12.87
N THR A 109 -15.04 0.72 -11.90
CA THR A 109 -13.87 1.61 -12.00
C THR A 109 -12.58 0.80 -12.02
N ILE A 110 -12.40 -0.12 -11.07
CA ILE A 110 -11.25 -1.02 -11.02
C ILE A 110 -11.17 -1.87 -12.29
N ALA A 111 -12.28 -2.47 -12.72
CA ALA A 111 -12.34 -3.25 -13.95
C ALA A 111 -11.94 -2.41 -15.19
N SER A 112 -12.27 -1.11 -15.20
CA SER A 112 -11.84 -0.21 -16.28
C SER A 112 -10.33 0.00 -16.32
N TRP A 113 -9.67 -0.01 -15.16
CA TRP A 113 -8.21 0.07 -15.05
C TRP A 113 -7.55 -1.24 -15.45
N GLU A 114 -8.09 -2.38 -15.00
CA GLU A 114 -7.61 -3.72 -15.36
C GLU A 114 -7.65 -3.97 -16.87
N ARG A 115 -8.71 -3.52 -17.56
CA ARG A 115 -8.83 -3.65 -19.02
C ARG A 115 -7.73 -2.93 -19.81
N ARG A 116 -7.01 -1.99 -19.18
CA ARG A 116 -5.88 -1.27 -19.79
C ARG A 116 -4.54 -1.99 -19.58
N ILE A 117 -4.51 -3.03 -18.75
CA ILE A 117 -3.33 -3.87 -18.56
C ILE A 117 -3.19 -4.76 -19.81
N PRO A 118 -2.01 -4.86 -20.43
CA PRO A 118 -1.78 -5.78 -21.55
C PRO A 118 -2.11 -7.22 -21.16
N ARG A 119 -2.72 -7.98 -22.06
CA ARG A 119 -3.16 -9.36 -21.79
C ARG A 119 -1.99 -10.30 -21.52
N GLU A 120 -0.86 -10.02 -22.17
CA GLU A 120 0.41 -10.70 -22.03
C GLU A 120 1.18 -10.29 -20.75
N GLY A 121 0.64 -9.37 -19.95
CA GLY A 121 1.29 -8.83 -18.76
C GLY A 121 2.35 -7.77 -19.07
N ILE A 122 3.08 -7.35 -18.03
CA ILE A 122 4.13 -6.33 -18.14
C ILE A 122 5.49 -7.00 -18.16
N THR A 123 6.10 -7.10 -19.34
CA THR A 123 7.49 -7.58 -19.51
C THR A 123 8.50 -6.45 -19.62
N ARG A 124 8.01 -5.21 -19.82
CA ARG A 124 8.84 -4.01 -20.00
C ARG A 124 8.24 -2.81 -19.29
N VAL A 125 9.09 -2.01 -18.66
CA VAL A 125 8.75 -0.77 -17.95
C VAL A 125 9.55 0.39 -18.54
N HIS A 126 8.92 1.52 -18.82
CA HIS A 126 9.61 2.71 -19.30
C HIS A 126 10.36 3.43 -18.16
N PRO A 127 11.50 4.10 -18.39
CA PRO A 127 12.18 4.86 -17.34
C PRO A 127 11.28 5.84 -16.58
N ASN A 128 10.41 6.58 -17.28
CA ASN A 128 9.45 7.49 -16.62
C ASN A 128 8.40 6.75 -15.76
N GLU A 129 8.08 5.49 -16.08
CA GLU A 129 7.19 4.66 -15.24
C GLU A 129 7.94 4.23 -13.98
N LEU A 130 9.22 3.84 -14.13
CA LEU A 130 10.10 3.52 -13.02
C LEU A 130 10.23 4.70 -12.05
N GLU A 131 10.48 5.92 -12.54
CA GLU A 131 10.59 7.10 -11.68
C GLU A 131 9.33 7.36 -10.87
N ARG A 132 8.14 7.17 -11.47
CA ARG A 132 6.87 7.29 -10.75
C ARG A 132 6.72 6.25 -9.65
N LEU A 133 7.17 5.01 -9.89
CA LEU A 133 7.17 3.97 -8.87
C LEU A 133 8.17 4.25 -7.74
N VAL A 134 9.35 4.79 -8.06
CA VAL A 134 10.34 5.24 -7.07
C VAL A 134 9.75 6.34 -6.18
N ASP A 135 9.11 7.33 -6.80
CA ASP A 135 8.44 8.41 -6.07
C ASP A 135 7.36 7.88 -5.14
N LEU A 136 6.53 6.95 -5.61
CA LEU A 136 5.54 6.29 -4.77
C LEU A 136 6.15 5.50 -3.64
N ALA A 137 7.27 4.83 -3.87
CA ALA A 137 7.92 4.06 -2.83
C ALA A 137 8.44 4.93 -1.66
N LEU A 138 8.63 6.23 -1.87
CA LEU A 138 9.01 7.19 -0.83
C LEU A 138 7.82 7.99 -0.29
N LYS A 139 6.83 8.30 -1.12
CA LYS A 139 5.74 9.24 -0.79
C LYS A 139 4.42 8.56 -0.43
N SER A 140 4.19 7.31 -0.84
CA SER A 140 2.95 6.59 -0.53
C SER A 140 2.89 6.25 0.96
N PRO A 141 1.86 6.71 1.69
CA PRO A 141 1.67 6.34 3.10
C PRO A 141 1.53 4.84 3.30
N ALA A 142 0.82 4.15 2.38
CA ALA A 142 0.64 2.69 2.48
C ALA A 142 1.97 1.94 2.33
N VAL A 143 2.82 2.35 1.40
CA VAL A 143 4.14 1.72 1.20
C VAL A 143 5.08 2.03 2.36
N VAL A 144 5.12 3.28 2.83
CA VAL A 144 5.96 3.67 3.98
C VAL A 144 5.55 2.92 5.23
N LEU A 145 4.24 2.81 5.49
CA LEU A 145 3.72 2.02 6.60
C LEU A 145 4.05 0.53 6.45
N GLY A 146 3.85 -0.04 5.26
CA GLY A 146 4.20 -1.43 4.97
C GLY A 146 5.67 -1.72 5.28
N ARG A 147 6.58 -0.88 4.78
CA ARG A 147 8.02 -0.97 5.06
C ARG A 147 8.34 -0.86 6.54
N ALA A 148 7.76 0.12 7.23
CA ALA A 148 7.99 0.33 8.66
C ALA A 148 7.54 -0.90 9.48
N LEU A 149 6.37 -1.45 9.16
CA LEU A 149 5.86 -2.66 9.81
C LEU A 149 6.77 -3.87 9.54
N SER A 150 7.22 -4.07 8.30
CA SER A 150 8.15 -5.15 7.97
C SER A 150 9.49 -5.02 8.71
N ARG A 151 9.98 -3.81 8.94
CA ARG A 151 11.24 -3.57 9.67
C ARG A 151 11.11 -3.79 11.18
N HIS A 152 10.06 -3.26 11.79
CA HIS A 152 9.96 -3.17 13.25
C HIS A 152 9.09 -4.26 13.88
N TRP A 153 8.26 -4.96 13.09
CA TRP A 153 7.32 -5.97 13.56
C TRP A 153 7.40 -7.29 12.79
N SER A 154 8.55 -7.63 12.19
CA SER A 154 8.74 -8.86 11.40
C SER A 154 8.30 -10.15 12.11
N GLN A 155 8.38 -10.18 13.45
CA GLN A 155 8.02 -11.34 14.28
C GLN A 155 6.52 -11.46 14.60
N THR A 156 5.70 -10.44 14.32
CA THR A 156 4.27 -10.41 14.69
C THR A 156 3.34 -10.67 13.51
N PHE A 157 3.90 -10.89 12.31
CA PHE A 157 3.17 -11.32 11.11
C PHE A 157 2.94 -12.84 11.11
N SER A 158 2.34 -13.37 12.18
CA SER A 158 1.46 -14.54 12.03
C SER A 158 0.11 -14.03 11.50
N ASP A 159 -0.42 -14.69 10.47
CA ASP A 159 -1.41 -14.21 9.48
C ASP A 159 -2.74 -13.59 9.98
N GLU A 160 -2.99 -13.52 11.29
CA GLU A 160 -4.27 -13.07 11.87
C GLU A 160 -4.28 -11.64 12.43
N LEU A 161 -3.16 -11.12 12.93
CA LEU A 161 -3.17 -9.87 13.71
C LEU A 161 -3.27 -8.60 12.85
N ILE A 162 -2.67 -8.61 11.65
CA ILE A 162 -2.71 -7.48 10.70
C ILE A 162 -4.09 -7.36 10.03
N LYS A 163 -4.83 -8.46 9.91
CA LYS A 163 -6.18 -8.46 9.31
C LYS A 163 -7.20 -7.65 10.13
N SER A 164 -7.01 -7.50 11.44
CA SER A 164 -8.00 -6.88 12.33
C SER A 164 -7.60 -5.50 12.88
N LYS A 165 -6.30 -5.19 13.03
CA LYS A 165 -5.88 -3.99 13.79
C LYS A 165 -5.40 -2.79 12.97
N THR A 166 -4.90 -2.99 11.75
CA THR A 166 -4.30 -1.89 10.96
C THR A 166 -5.35 -0.87 10.49
N TRP A 167 -6.62 -1.28 10.40
CA TRP A 167 -7.72 -0.41 9.96
C TRP A 167 -8.61 0.10 11.10
N SER A 168 -8.50 -0.44 12.32
CA SER A 168 -9.29 0.00 13.49
C SER A 168 -8.56 1.03 14.36
N GLY A 169 -7.22 1.06 14.34
CA GLY A 169 -6.41 1.91 15.23
C GLY A 169 -6.41 3.42 14.91
N ILE A 170 -6.77 3.85 13.70
CA ILE A 170 -6.59 5.26 13.29
C ILE A 170 -7.72 6.19 13.77
N ARG A 171 -8.81 5.66 14.34
CA ARG A 171 -9.93 6.49 14.86
C ARG A 171 -10.13 6.47 16.37
N SER A 172 -9.65 5.46 17.10
CA SER A 172 -9.87 5.38 18.54
C SER A 172 -9.05 6.39 19.34
N GLU A 173 -7.85 6.77 18.89
CA GLU A 173 -7.02 7.77 19.60
C GLU A 173 -7.54 9.20 19.46
N ARG A 174 -8.14 9.56 18.32
CA ARG A 174 -8.75 10.89 18.15
C ARG A 174 -10.08 11.06 18.87
N TYR A 175 -10.78 9.96 19.19
CA TYR A 175 -12.01 10.03 19.99
C TYR A 175 -11.72 10.08 21.51
N ARG A 176 -10.55 9.64 21.96
CA ARG A 176 -10.15 9.66 23.37
C ARG A 176 -9.45 10.96 23.80
N ALA A 177 -8.78 11.66 22.88
CA ALA A 177 -8.13 12.94 23.16
C ALA A 177 -9.11 14.15 23.22
N GLY A 178 -10.41 13.95 22.91
CA GLY A 178 -11.43 15.00 22.86
C GLY A 178 -12.40 15.05 24.05
N ARG A 179 -12.29 14.16 25.05
CA ARG A 179 -13.06 14.27 26.30
C ARG A 179 -12.12 14.27 27.50
N GLY A 180 -11.86 15.47 28.00
CA GLY A 180 -11.33 15.63 29.34
C GLY A 180 -12.33 15.12 30.38
N LYS A 181 -11.75 14.42 31.37
CA LYS A 181 -12.16 14.22 32.77
C LYS A 181 -13.24 13.16 33.07
N ALA A 182 -12.84 12.35 34.07
CA ALA A 182 -13.59 11.44 34.93
C ALA A 182 -13.89 10.01 34.40
N ALA A 183 -13.07 9.06 34.86
CA ALA A 183 -13.38 7.66 35.24
C ALA A 183 -12.07 6.85 35.14
N THR A 184 -11.22 6.93 36.14
CA THR A 184 -11.06 5.91 37.20
C THR A 184 -10.36 4.65 36.69
N LEU A 185 -9.09 4.56 37.11
CA LEU A 185 -8.29 3.35 37.20
C LEU A 185 -9.12 2.18 37.74
N GLU A 186 -9.38 1.16 36.92
CA GLU A 186 -9.46 -0.25 37.29
C GLU A 186 -9.41 -1.08 36.00
N LEU A 187 -8.90 -2.32 36.10
CA LEU A 187 -8.70 -3.32 35.03
C LEU A 187 -7.34 -3.33 34.31
N LEU A 188 -6.27 -3.18 35.08
CA LEU A 188 -5.03 -3.93 34.85
C LEU A 188 -4.73 -4.78 36.10
N SER A 189 -5.52 -5.83 36.26
CA SER A 189 -5.30 -6.91 37.22
C SER A 189 -6.15 -8.08 36.72
N LEU A 190 -5.55 -9.27 36.67
CA LEU A 190 -6.11 -10.55 36.20
C LEU A 190 -6.01 -10.81 34.69
N SER A 191 -4.84 -11.27 34.24
CA SER A 191 -4.67 -12.58 33.57
C SER A 191 -3.22 -12.77 33.09
N VAL A 192 -2.28 -12.86 34.03
CA VAL A 192 -0.95 -13.46 33.81
C VAL A 192 -0.65 -14.33 35.02
N THR A 193 -1.32 -15.48 35.13
CA THR A 193 -0.84 -16.61 35.97
C THR A 193 -1.51 -17.91 35.55
N THR A 194 -1.11 -18.52 34.42
CA THR A 194 -1.07 -20.00 34.30
C THR A 194 -0.16 -20.40 33.15
N ALA A 195 1.15 -20.46 33.42
CA ALA A 195 2.11 -21.29 32.70
C ALA A 195 3.45 -21.16 33.43
N ILE A 196 3.68 -22.05 34.40
CA ILE A 196 4.96 -22.62 34.88
C ILE A 196 4.60 -23.32 36.21
N GLY A 197 4.67 -24.66 36.21
CA GLY A 197 4.31 -25.54 37.32
C GLY A 197 3.53 -26.73 36.83
#